data_AF-A0A0G0MMP0-F1
#
_entry.id   AF-A0A0G0MMP0-F1
#
_cell.length_a   1.000
_cell.length_b   1.000
_cell.length_c   1.000
_cell.angle_alpha   90.00
_cell.angle_beta   90.00
_cell.angle_gamma   90.00
#
_symmetry.space_group_name_H-M   'P 1'
#
loop_
_entity.id
_entity.type
_entity.pdbx_description
1 polymer ?
#
loop_
_entity_poly.entity_id
_entity_poly.type
_entity_poly.pdbx_seq_one_letter_code
_entity_poly.pdbx_strand_id
1 'polypeptide(L)' 'MEIKVVKNSKESTERLIARFTKKVHRSRILIDLKSKRYWHKPKSRRLVRKSAIMREHYRKQKENVKFY' A
#
# COMPACT_ATOMS: atom_id res chain seq x y z
N MET A 1 16.21 -3.70 -2.06
CA MET A 1 16.11 -3.39 -0.62
C MET A 1 15.83 -4.69 0.11
N GLU A 2 16.74 -5.11 0.97
CA GLU A 2 16.60 -6.36 1.73
C GLU A 2 15.72 -6.14 2.97
N ILE A 3 14.71 -6.98 3.18
CA ILE A 3 13.80 -6.89 4.33
C ILE A 3 14.26 -7.91 5.37
N LYS A 4 15.11 -7.47 6.29
CA LYS A 4 15.60 -8.30 7.40
C LYS A 4 14.89 -7.98 8.72
N VAL A 5 14.49 -9.03 9.43
CA VAL A 5 13.95 -8.97 10.79
C VAL A 5 14.59 -10.07 11.63
N VAL A 6 15.21 -9.69 12.74
CA VAL A 6 15.79 -10.61 13.72
C VAL A 6 14.83 -10.73 14.91
N LYS A 7 14.75 -11.92 15.52
CA LYS A 7 13.92 -12.17 16.70
C LYS A 7 14.52 -11.47 17.93
N ASN A 8 13.69 -10.76 18.68
CA ASN A 8 14.10 -10.19 19.96
C ASN A 8 13.96 -11.22 21.08
N SER A 9 14.76 -11.10 22.15
CA SER A 9 14.82 -12.07 23.24
C SER A 9 13.48 -12.32 23.96
N LYS A 10 12.65 -11.29 24.12
CA LYS A 10 11.33 -11.36 24.80
C LYS A 10 10.14 -11.35 23.83
N GLU A 11 10.36 -11.63 22.55
CA GLU A 11 9.31 -11.57 21.53
C GLU A 11 8.74 -12.96 21.20
N SER A 12 7.41 -13.05 21.15
CA SER A 12 6.72 -14.22 20.60
C SER A 12 6.91 -14.32 19.09
N THR A 13 6.91 -15.54 18.56
CA THR A 13 7.06 -15.79 17.13
C THR A 13 5.99 -15.08 16.29
N GLU A 14 4.76 -14.99 16.79
CA GLU A 14 3.66 -14.28 16.12
C GLU A 14 3.95 -12.78 15.96
N ARG A 15 4.48 -12.13 17.01
CA ARG A 15 4.86 -10.71 16.94
C ARG A 15 6.00 -10.48 15.93
N LEU A 16 6.94 -11.42 15.86
CA LEU A 16 8.01 -11.38 14.87
C LEU A 16 7.45 -11.43 13.44
N ILE A 17 6.54 -12.37 13.17
CA ILE A 17 5.88 -12.52 11.86
C ILE A 17 5.09 -11.24 11.53
N ALA A 18 4.29 -10.72 12.46
CA ALA A 18 3.52 -9.49 12.24
C ALA A 18 4.43 -8.30 11.89
N ARG A 19 5.60 -8.20 12.55
CA ARG A 19 6.57 -7.14 12.27
C ARG A 19 7.24 -7.31 10.91
N PHE A 20 7.57 -8.54 10.53
CA PHE A 20 8.05 -8.86 9.19
C PHE A 20 7.02 -8.45 8.13
N THR A 21 5.77 -8.88 8.28
CA THR A 21 4.67 -8.53 7.37
C THR A 21 4.50 -7.01 7.25
N LYS A 22 4.56 -6.28 8.38
CA LYS A 22 4.51 -4.81 8.38
C LYS A 22 5.68 -4.19 7.61
N LYS A 23 6.91 -4.71 7.76
CA LYS A 23 8.07 -4.23 6.97
C LYS A 23 7.91 -4.54 5.48
N VAL A 24 7.39 -5.71 5.12
CA VAL A 24 7.10 -6.08 3.72
C VAL A 24 6.11 -5.10 3.11
N HIS A 25 4.98 -4.84 3.77
CA HIS A 25 4.00 -3.86 3.26
C HIS A 25 4.58 -2.45 3.17
N ARG A 26 5.35 -2.01 4.18
CA ARG A 26 6.00 -0.69 4.17
C ARG A 26 6.99 -0.53 3.02
N SER A 27 7.72 -1.59 2.67
CA SER A 27 8.68 -1.57 1.56
C SER A 27 8.03 -1.40 0.18
N ARG A 28 6.72 -1.68 0.06
CA ARG A 28 5.96 -1.70 -1.20
C ARG A 28 6.53 -2.62 -2.29
N ILE A 29 7.47 -3.50 -1.97
CA ILE A 29 8.15 -4.36 -2.95
C ILE A 29 7.14 -5.22 -3.75
N LEU A 30 6.11 -5.75 -3.08
CA LEU A 30 5.06 -6.54 -3.72
C LEU A 30 4.21 -5.73 -4.70
N ILE A 31 3.93 -4.46 -4.38
CA ILE A 31 3.14 -3.56 -5.24
C ILE A 31 3.96 -3.21 -6.48
N ASP A 32 5.23 -2.87 -6.30
CA ASP A 32 6.15 -2.54 -7.38
C ASP A 32 6.33 -3.74 -8.33
N LEU A 33 6.63 -4.93 -7.78
CA LEU A 33 6.73 -6.17 -8.57
C LEU A 33 5.45 -6.47 -9.35
N LYS A 34 4.27 -6.29 -8.73
CA LYS A 34 2.99 -6.50 -9.41
C LYS A 34 2.79 -5.50 -10.55
N SER A 35 3.19 -4.24 -10.39
CA SER A 35 3.10 -3.23 -11.45
C SER A 35 4.09 -3.44 -12.59
N LYS A 36 5.24 -4.06 -12.30
CA LYS A 36 6.29 -4.36 -13.28
C LYS A 36 6.03 -5.65 -14.07
N ARG A 37 5.08 -6.49 -13.62
CA ARG A 37 4.75 -7.77 -14.26
C ARG A 37 4.38 -7.61 -15.74
N TYR A 38 3.68 -6.53 -16.08
CA TYR A 38 3.25 -6.26 -17.45
C TYR A 38 3.61 -4.84 -17.84
N TRP A 39 3.85 -4.62 -19.13
CA TRP A 39 4.00 -3.28 -19.66
C TRP A 39 2.66 -2.53 -19.62
N HIS A 40 2.71 -1.28 -19.16
CA HIS A 40 1.55 -0.41 -19.10
C HIS A 40 1.84 0.90 -19.83
N LYS A 41 0.97 1.28 -20.77
CA LYS A 41 1.03 2.58 -21.43
C LYS A 41 0.88 3.70 -20.39
N PRO A 42 1.67 4.78 -20.45
CA PRO A 42 1.51 5.93 -19.57
C PRO A 42 0.08 6.50 -19.68
N LYS A 43 -0.46 6.92 -18.54
CA LYS A 43 -1.83 7.45 -18.47
C LYS A 43 -1.92 8.76 -19.28
N SER A 44 -2.94 8.87 -20.13
CA SER A 44 -3.27 10.14 -20.78
C SER A 44 -3.77 11.17 -19.77
N ARG A 45 -3.71 12.46 -20.13
CA ARG A 45 -4.20 13.58 -19.29
C ARG A 45 -5.64 13.35 -18.81
N ARG A 46 -6.52 12.80 -19.67
CA ARG A 46 -7.92 12.46 -19.33
C ARG A 46 -8.00 11.39 -18.24
N LEU A 47 -7.17 10.35 -18.30
CA LEU A 47 -7.13 9.28 -17.29
C LEU A 47 -6.59 9.78 -15.95
N VAL A 48 -5.58 10.65 -15.98
CA VAL A 48 -5.06 11.31 -14.77
C VAL A 48 -6.15 12.14 -14.10
N ARG A 49 -6.86 12.99 -14.86
CA ARG A 49 -7.98 13.78 -14.34
C ARG A 49 -9.10 12.91 -13.75
N LYS A 50 -9.52 11.85 -14.45
CA LYS A 50 -10.53 10.91 -13.95
C LYS A 50 -10.12 10.29 -12.61
N SER A 51 -8.84 9.90 -12.49
CA SER A 51 -8.33 9.35 -11.22
C SER A 51 -8.32 10.37 -10.07
N ALA A 52 -8.03 11.65 -10.37
CA ALA A 52 -8.06 12.72 -9.38
C ALA A 52 -9.49 12.98 -8.88
N ILE A 53 -10.47 13.05 -9.78
CA ILE A 53 -11.90 13.23 -9.46
C ILE A 53 -12.38 12.10 -8.55
N MET A 54 -12.05 10.83 -8.88
CA MET A 54 -12.44 9.70 -8.05
C MET A 54 -11.81 9.75 -6.65
N ARG A 55 -10.55 10.21 -6.51
CA ARG A 55 -9.92 10.39 -5.19
C ARG A 55 -10.66 11.40 -4.33
N GLU A 56 -11.12 12.50 -4.93
CA GLU A 56 -11.92 13.50 -4.24
C GLU A 56 -13.28 12.95 -3.83
N HIS A 57 -13.96 12.25 -4.74
CA HIS A 57 -15.24 11.57 -4.47
C HIS A 57 -15.14 10.63 -3.26
N TYR A 58 -14.14 9.75 -3.22
CA TYR A 58 -13.94 8.85 -2.08
C TYR A 58 -13.55 9.57 -0.80
N ARG A 59 -12.87 10.73 -0.88
CA ARG A 59 -12.56 11.57 0.29
C ARG A 59 -13.84 12.15 0.89
N LYS A 60 -14.75 12.69 0.05
CA LYS A 60 -16.07 13.20 0.47
C LYS A 60 -16.93 12.09 1.09
N GLN A 61 -16.96 10.91 0.48
CA GLN A 61 -17.69 9.77 1.05
C GLN A 61 -17.18 9.40 2.45
N LYS A 62 -15.86 9.36 2.66
CA LYS A 62 -15.28 9.07 3.99
C LYS A 62 -15.62 10.14 5.02
N GLU A 63 -15.69 11.40 4.62
CA GLU A 63 -16.07 12.51 5.50
C GLU A 63 -17.53 12.39 5.95
N ASN A 64 -18.44 12.08 5.03
CA ASN A 64 -19.86 11.91 5.34
C ASN A 64 -20.11 10.72 6.29
N VAL A 65 -19.33 9.65 6.16
CA VAL A 65 -19.40 8.46 7.03
C VAL A 65 -18.72 8.70 8.39
N LYS A 66 -17.91 9.75 8.54
CA LYS A 66 -17.17 10.00 9.80
C LYS A 66 -18.10 10.36 10.98
N PHE A 67 -19.30 10.86 10.67
CA PHE A 67 -20.26 11.38 11.66
C PHE A 67 -21.46 10.46 11.89
N TYR A 68 -21.44 9.26 11.31
CA TYR A 68 -22.37 8.15 11.57
C TYR A 68 -21.58 6.97 12.16
#